data_AF-A0A7W0JSA3-F1
#
_entry.id   AF-A0A7W0JSA3-F1
#
_cell.length_a   1.000
_cell.length_b   1.000
_cell.length_c   1.000
_cell.angle_alpha   90.00
_cell.angle_beta   90.00
_cell.angle_gamma   90.00
#
_symmetry.space_group_name_H-M   'P 1'
#
loop_
_entity.id
_entity.type
_entity.pdbx_description
1 polymer ?
#
loop_
_entity_poly.entity_id
_entity_poly.type
_entity_poly.pdbx_seq_one_letter_code
_entity_poly.pdbx_strand_id
1 'polypeptide(L)' 'KAAVIVTHDINLAAEFANRIVLLKSGHLIAAGNPHEVLTEELLSEVLEIKVLVDAHPLSGAPRITPAHELRR' A
#
# COMPACT_ATOMS: atom_id res chain seq x y z
N LYS A 1 -4.14 3.56 -23.37
CA LYS A 1 -3.82 2.13 -23.17
C LYS A 1 -4.10 1.81 -21.70
N ALA A 2 -4.63 0.64 -21.38
CA ALA A 2 -4.91 0.24 -20.00
C ALA A 2 -4.19 -1.07 -19.70
N ALA A 3 -3.72 -1.21 -18.47
CA ALA A 3 -3.11 -2.43 -17.95
C ALA A 3 -3.65 -2.68 -16.54
N VAL A 4 -3.77 -3.96 -16.17
CA VAL A 4 -4.14 -4.39 -14.82
C VAL A 4 -3.05 -5.34 -14.36
N ILE A 5 -2.55 -5.12 -13.15
CA ILE A 5 -1.52 -5.94 -12.52
C ILE A 5 -2.06 -6.37 -11.16
N VAL A 6 -1.85 -7.63 -10.82
CA VAL A 6 -2.09 -8.17 -9.48
C VAL A 6 -0.73 -8.55 -8.92
N THR A 7 -0.37 -7.98 -7.78
CA THR A 7 0.94 -8.18 -7.16
C THR A 7 0.80 -8.30 -5.64
N HIS A 8 1.72 -9.05 -5.04
CA HIS A 8 1.90 -9.07 -3.59
C HIS A 8 2.82 -7.95 -3.08
N ASP A 9 3.54 -7.28 -3.98
CA ASP A 9 4.42 -6.15 -3.64
C ASP A 9 3.64 -4.83 -3.68
N ILE A 10 3.36 -4.29 -2.50
CA ILE A 10 2.60 -3.04 -2.32
C ILE A 10 3.39 -1.82 -2.79
N ASN A 11 4.72 -1.81 -2.64
CA ASN A 11 5.55 -0.68 -3.07
C ASN A 11 5.63 -0.61 -4.60
N LEU A 12 5.66 -1.77 -5.28
CA LEU A 12 5.55 -1.82 -6.73
C LEU A 12 4.20 -1.27 -7.20
N ALA A 13 3.10 -1.62 -6.53
CA ALA A 13 1.79 -1.09 -6.84
C ALA A 13 1.73 0.43 -6.60
N ALA A 14 2.30 0.92 -5.50
CA ALA A 14 2.34 2.34 -5.16
C ALA A 14 3.07 3.19 -6.22
N GLU A 15 4.21 2.68 -6.72
CA GLU A 15 5.07 3.42 -7.65
C GLU A 15 4.48 3.53 -9.06
N PHE A 16 3.78 2.49 -9.53
CA PHE A 16 3.39 2.39 -10.94
C PHE A 16 1.87 2.43 -11.19
N ALA A 17 1.04 2.17 -10.20
CA ALA A 17 -0.40 2.14 -10.40
C ALA A 17 -1.00 3.55 -10.32
N ASN A 18 -1.81 3.93 -11.31
CA ASN A 18 -2.61 5.15 -11.22
C ASN A 18 -3.81 4.98 -10.27
N ARG A 19 -4.28 3.74 -10.11
CA ARG A 19 -5.38 3.37 -9.21
C ARG A 19 -5.09 2.03 -8.55
N ILE A 20 -5.45 1.92 -7.29
CA ILE A 20 -5.30 0.70 -6.49
C ILE A 20 -6.67 0.21 -6.08
N VAL A 21 -6.82 -1.11 -6.09
CA VAL A 21 -7.97 -1.84 -5.56
C VAL A 21 -7.42 -2.77 -4.49
N LEU A 22 -7.74 -2.50 -3.23
CA LEU A 22 -7.28 -3.29 -2.09
C LEU A 22 -8.35 -4.31 -1.71
N LEU A 23 -7.97 -5.59 -1.70
CA LEU A 23 -8.87 -6.70 -1.37
C LEU A 23 -8.38 -7.44 -0.11
N LYS A 24 -9.30 -7.83 0.76
CA LYS A 24 -9.04 -8.76 1.88
C LYS A 24 -10.15 -9.81 1.93
N SER A 25 -9.76 -11.09 1.98
CA SER A 25 -10.71 -12.21 2.04
C SER A 25 -11.82 -12.16 0.99
N GLY A 26 -11.49 -11.81 -0.26
CA GLY A 26 -12.43 -11.71 -1.37
C GLY A 26 -13.33 -10.45 -1.39
N HIS A 27 -13.17 -9.54 -0.42
CA HIS A 27 -13.96 -8.33 -0.31
C HIS A 27 -13.14 -7.09 -0.68
N LEU A 28 -13.81 -6.12 -1.31
CA LEU A 28 -13.25 -4.80 -1.60
C LEU A 28 -13.14 -3.99 -0.30
N ILE A 29 -11.93 -3.60 0.05
CA ILE A 29 -11.64 -2.78 1.23
C ILE A 29 -11.57 -1.31 0.84
N ALA A 30 -10.83 -0.98 -0.22
CA ALA A 30 -10.71 0.38 -0.73
C ALA A 30 -10.37 0.40 -2.22
N ALA A 31 -10.77 1.46 -2.91
CA ALA A 31 -10.39 1.73 -4.29
C ALA A 31 -10.22 3.23 -4.53
N GLY A 32 -9.10 3.63 -5.12
CA GLY A 32 -8.72 5.04 -5.25
C GLY A 32 -7.34 5.20 -5.88
N ASN A 33 -6.76 6.38 -5.76
CA ASN A 33 -5.34 6.58 -6.09
C ASN A 33 -4.44 6.01 -4.97
N PRO A 34 -3.12 5.81 -5.21
CA PRO A 34 -2.24 5.24 -4.21
C PRO A 34 -2.23 5.96 -2.86
N HIS A 35 -2.30 7.29 -2.81
CA HIS A 35 -2.28 8.06 -1.56
C HIS A 35 -3.58 7.92 -0.76
N GLU A 36 -4.71 7.72 -1.42
CA GLU A 36 -6.00 7.50 -0.77
C GLU A 36 -6.14 6.09 -0.20
N VAL A 37 -5.50 5.10 -0.84
CA VAL A 37 -5.67 3.68 -0.52
C VAL A 37 -4.56 3.16 0.40
N LEU A 38 -3.31 3.59 0.19
CA LEU A 38 -2.15 3.06 0.91
C LEU A 38 -1.82 3.92 2.13
N THR A 39 -2.76 4.03 3.08
CA THR A 39 -2.54 4.75 4.34
C THR A 39 -2.00 3.83 5.43
N GLU A 40 -1.33 4.41 6.43
CA GLU A 40 -0.79 3.67 7.57
C GLU A 40 -1.90 2.95 8.35
N GLU A 41 -3.03 3.62 8.58
CA GLU A 41 -4.16 3.08 9.31
C GLU A 41 -4.77 1.87 8.59
N LEU A 42 -5.05 2.03 7.29
CA LEU A 42 -5.73 0.99 6.52
C LEU A 42 -4.83 -0.23 6.33
N LEU A 43 -3.56 0.00 5.98
CA LEU A 43 -2.63 -1.10 5.77
C LEU A 43 -2.29 -1.82 7.07
N SER A 44 -2.22 -1.12 8.20
CA SER A 44 -2.00 -1.77 9.49
C SER A 44 -3.16 -2.70 9.87
N GLU A 45 -4.41 -2.31 9.56
CA GLU A 45 -5.59 -3.15 9.78
C GLU A 45 -5.64 -4.34 8.79
N VAL A 46 -5.34 -4.09 7.52
CA VAL A 46 -5.42 -5.12 6.47
C VAL A 46 -4.33 -6.17 6.64
N LEU A 47 -3.08 -5.74 6.89
CA LEU A 47 -1.90 -6.61 7.00
C LEU A 47 -1.69 -7.17 8.42
N GLU A 48 -2.46 -6.70 9.41
CA GLU A 48 -2.40 -7.16 10.80
C GLU A 48 -1.02 -6.98 11.45
N ILE A 49 -0.25 -6.00 10.96
CA ILE A 49 1.05 -5.59 11.46
C ILE A 49 1.14 -4.08 11.47
N LYS A 50 2.04 -3.51 12.28
CA LYS A 50 2.35 -2.08 12.17
C LYS A 50 3.17 -1.84 10.90
N VAL A 51 2.78 -0.82 10.16
CA VAL A 51 3.52 -0.32 9.00
C VAL A 51 3.78 1.17 9.17
N LEU A 52 4.84 1.66 8.54
CA LEU A 52 5.07 3.07 8.32
C LEU A 52 4.77 3.38 6.86
N VAL A 53 4.05 4.47 6.64
CA VAL A 53 3.83 5.01 5.29
C VAL A 53 4.45 6.39 5.21
N ASP A 54 5.44 6.54 4.35
CA ASP A 54 6.10 7.81 4.08
C ASP A 54 6.14 8.09 2.57
N ALA A 55 6.52 9.30 2.17
CA ALA A 55 6.66 9.64 0.76
C ALA A 55 8.03 9.16 0.24
N HIS A 56 8.04 8.41 -0.86
CA HIS A 56 9.28 8.03 -1.52
C HIS A 56 10.07 9.28 -1.93
N PRO A 57 11.36 9.40 -1.58
CA PRO A 57 12.09 10.66 -1.66
C PRO A 57 12.31 11.18 -3.08
N LEU A 58 12.15 10.33 -4.11
CA LEU A 58 12.34 10.71 -5.51
C LEU A 58 11.02 10.85 -6.28
N SER A 59 10.08 9.94 -6.05
CA SER A 59 8.82 9.87 -6.81
C SER A 59 7.65 10.54 -6.10
N GLY A 60 7.73 10.71 -4.79
CA GLY A 60 6.63 11.18 -3.95
C GLY A 60 5.53 10.13 -3.73
N ALA A 61 5.60 8.96 -4.37
CA ALA A 61 4.64 7.88 -4.18
C ALA A 61 4.67 7.36 -2.73
N PRO A 62 3.56 6.79 -2.22
CA PRO A 62 3.57 6.13 -0.91
C PRO A 62 4.63 5.02 -0.87
N ARG A 63 5.46 5.02 0.17
CA ARG A 63 6.43 3.97 0.48
C ARG A 63 6.04 3.33 1.80
N ILE A 64 5.90 2.01 1.78
CA ILE A 64 5.43 1.20 2.89
C ILE A 64 6.59 0.40 3.45
N THR A 65 6.85 0.56 4.75
CA THR A 65 7.89 -0.18 5.50
C THR A 65 7.27 -0.91 6.68
N PRO A 66 7.46 -2.23 6.84
CA PRO A 66 7.02 -2.94 8.04
C PRO A 66 7.71 -2.40 9.30
N ALA A 67 6.92 -1.91 10.26
CA ALA A 67 7.40 -1.45 11.54
C ALA A 67 7.45 -2.65 12.49
N HIS A 68 8.57 -3.36 12.49
CA HIS A 68 8.88 -4.27 13.59
C HIS A 68 9.42 -3.42 14.74
N GLU A 69 8.89 -3.60 15.95
CA GLU A 69 9.61 -3.15 17.13
C GLU A 69 10.98 -3.81 17.08
N LEU A 70 12.04 -3.02 16.98
CA LEU A 70 13.41 -3.48 17.21
C LEU A 70 13.39 -4.16 18.57
N ARG A 71 13.36 -5.51 18.58
CA ARG A 71 13.55 -6.31 19.79
C ARG A 71 14.90 -5.87 20.36
N ARG A 72 14.86 -5.03 21.38
CA ARG A 72 16.01 -4.72 22.24
C ARG A 72 16.28 -5.91 23.14
#